data_AF-A0A8W8P1V0-F1
#
_entry.id   AF-A0A8W8P1V0-F1
#
_cell.length_a   1.000
_cell.length_b   1.000
_cell.length_c   1.000
_cell.angle_alpha   90.00
_cell.angle_beta   90.00
_cell.angle_gamma   90.00
#
_symmetry.space_group_name_H-M   'P 1'
#
loop_
_entity.id
_entity.type
_entity.pdbx_description
1 polymer ?
#
loop_
_entity_poly.entity_id
_entity_poly.type
_entity_poly.pdbx_seq_one_letter_code
_entity_poly.pdbx_strand_id
1 'polypeptide(L)'
;VPARNLSVHIQKLMQPEPGETVTGMELEFKRLANMKASPNRFVSANLPVNKFKNRLVNILPFESTRVALQPIRGVDGSDYINASFIDGYKYRQAYVATQGCLAETTEDFWRMLWEHNSTIIVMLTKLREMGREKCHQYWPSERSARYQYFVVDPMAEYNMPQYILREFKVTDARDGQSRTIRQFQFTDWPEQGVPKSGDGFIDFIGQVHKTKEQFGQVGPITVHCSAGVGRTGVFITLSIVLERMRYEGVVDMFQTVKMLRTQRPAMVQTEDQYQFCYRAAFEYLGSFDHYAT
;
A
#
# COMPACT_ATOMS: atom_id res chain seq x y z
N VAL A 1 12.21 -13.01 -15.16
CA VAL A 1 13.18 -14.12 -14.97
C VAL A 1 12.47 -15.36 -14.43
N PRO A 2 12.76 -16.59 -14.92
CA PRO A 2 12.29 -17.81 -14.26
C PRO A 2 12.77 -17.89 -12.81
N ALA A 3 11.95 -18.39 -11.88
CA ALA A 3 12.26 -18.41 -10.44
C ALA A 3 13.60 -19.10 -10.14
N ARG A 4 13.87 -20.25 -10.77
CA ARG A 4 15.16 -20.98 -10.66
C ARG A 4 16.41 -20.15 -11.02
N ASN A 5 16.27 -19.09 -11.80
CA ASN A 5 17.36 -18.22 -12.24
C ASN A 5 17.39 -16.89 -11.45
N LEU A 6 16.54 -16.72 -10.44
CA LEU A 6 16.41 -15.47 -9.69
C LEU A 6 17.70 -15.10 -8.97
N SER A 7 18.39 -16.06 -8.35
CA SER A 7 19.68 -15.84 -7.68
C SER A 7 20.74 -15.28 -8.62
N VAL A 8 20.93 -15.92 -9.78
CA VAL A 8 21.89 -15.52 -10.82
C VAL A 8 21.52 -14.13 -11.37
N HIS A 9 20.23 -13.87 -11.56
CA HIS A 9 19.75 -12.56 -12.02
C HIS A 9 20.04 -11.45 -11.02
N ILE A 10 19.77 -11.67 -9.72
CA ILE A 10 20.09 -10.72 -8.66
C ILE A 10 21.61 -10.48 -8.60
N GLN A 11 22.42 -11.54 -8.63
CA GLN A 11 23.88 -11.41 -8.65
C GLN A 11 24.36 -10.54 -9.82
N LYS A 12 23.79 -10.72 -11.02
CA LYS A 12 24.09 -9.89 -12.18
C LYS A 12 23.70 -8.42 -11.97
N LEU A 13 22.52 -8.15 -11.40
CA LEU A 13 22.07 -6.78 -11.13
C LEU A 13 22.95 -6.07 -10.09
N MET A 14 23.58 -6.80 -9.17
CA MET A 14 24.49 -6.22 -8.18
C MET A 14 25.87 -5.85 -8.74
N GLN A 15 26.21 -6.28 -9.96
CA GLN A 15 27.45 -5.91 -10.62
C GLN A 15 27.24 -4.67 -11.52
N PRO A 16 28.30 -3.87 -11.76
CA PRO A 16 28.26 -2.83 -12.80
C PRO A 16 27.97 -3.40 -14.19
N GLU A 17 27.16 -2.73 -14.99
CA GLU A 17 26.98 -3.10 -16.40
C GLU A 17 28.26 -2.75 -17.21
N PRO A 18 28.63 -3.52 -18.25
CA PRO A 18 29.79 -3.20 -19.08
C PRO A 18 29.71 -1.80 -19.68
N GLY A 19 30.68 -0.94 -19.35
CA GLY A 19 30.70 0.46 -19.81
C GLY A 19 30.01 1.46 -18.88
N GLU A 20 29.43 1.00 -17.77
CA GLU A 20 28.74 1.83 -16.78
C GLU A 20 29.48 1.81 -15.44
N THR A 21 29.41 2.90 -14.67
CA THR A 21 30.00 2.99 -13.33
C THR A 21 29.03 2.56 -12.22
N VAL A 22 27.78 2.32 -12.57
CA VAL A 22 26.67 2.02 -11.68
C VAL A 22 26.19 0.58 -11.84
N THR A 23 25.57 0.03 -10.80
CA THR A 23 25.08 -1.37 -10.83
C THR A 23 23.91 -1.54 -11.80
N GLY A 24 23.70 -2.77 -12.28
CA GLY A 24 22.51 -3.11 -13.05
C GLY A 24 21.20 -2.82 -12.30
N MET A 25 21.18 -2.96 -10.97
CA MET A 25 20.06 -2.64 -10.10
C MET A 25 19.71 -1.14 -10.15
N GLU A 26 20.72 -0.29 -9.99
CA GLU A 26 20.57 1.16 -10.06
C GLU A 26 20.08 1.60 -11.45
N LEU A 27 20.65 1.03 -12.52
CA LEU A 27 20.24 1.31 -13.89
C LEU A 27 18.80 0.89 -14.16
N GLU A 28 18.41 -0.31 -13.74
CA GLU A 28 17.04 -0.82 -13.89
C GLU A 28 16.04 0.05 -13.13
N PHE A 29 16.36 0.44 -11.89
CA PHE A 29 15.50 1.34 -11.12
C PHE A 29 15.41 2.74 -11.76
N LYS A 30 16.51 3.29 -12.29
CA LYS A 30 16.50 4.56 -13.04
C LYS A 30 15.64 4.48 -14.30
N ARG A 31 15.59 3.33 -14.98
CA ARG A 31 14.69 3.10 -16.14
C ARG A 31 13.20 3.11 -15.77
N LEU A 32 12.84 2.94 -14.48
CA LEU A 32 11.47 3.12 -13.99
C LEU A 32 11.08 4.60 -13.85
N ALA A 33 12.02 5.54 -14.02
CA ALA A 33 11.72 6.96 -13.91
C ALA A 33 10.53 7.33 -14.82
N ASN A 34 9.49 7.87 -14.20
CA ASN A 34 8.30 8.29 -14.92
C ASN A 34 8.66 9.45 -15.85
N MET A 35 8.31 9.35 -17.13
CA MET A 35 8.13 10.54 -17.97
C MET A 35 7.25 11.52 -17.18
N LYS A 36 7.66 12.79 -17.08
CA LYS A 36 6.94 13.83 -16.33
C LYS A 36 5.46 13.77 -16.70
N ALA A 37 4.62 13.36 -15.75
CA ALA A 37 3.19 13.29 -15.97
C ALA A 37 2.67 14.70 -16.23
N SER A 38 1.92 14.88 -17.32
CA SER A 38 1.28 16.17 -17.62
C SER A 38 0.41 16.61 -16.44
N PRO A 39 0.39 17.91 -16.08
CA PRO A 39 -0.46 18.45 -15.02
C PRO A 39 -1.95 18.04 -15.14
N ASN A 40 -2.42 17.85 -16.38
CA ASN A 40 -3.79 17.41 -16.69
C ASN A 40 -4.13 16.02 -16.13
N ARG A 41 -3.16 15.26 -15.61
CA ARG A 41 -3.39 13.98 -14.96
C ARG A 41 -3.77 14.10 -13.48
N PHE A 42 -3.78 15.29 -12.90
CA PHE A 42 -3.98 15.53 -11.45
C PHE A 42 -5.05 16.60 -11.19
N VAL A 43 -6.15 16.59 -11.95
CA VAL A 43 -7.13 17.69 -12.00
C VAL A 43 -7.75 17.94 -10.62
N SER A 44 -8.45 16.95 -10.05
CA SER A 44 -9.13 17.12 -8.76
C SER A 44 -8.15 17.39 -7.62
N ALA A 45 -6.98 16.77 -7.67
CA ALA A 45 -5.95 16.90 -6.64
C ALA A 45 -5.33 18.32 -6.55
N ASN A 46 -5.32 19.05 -7.67
CA ASN A 46 -4.76 20.40 -7.76
C ASN A 46 -5.78 21.52 -7.49
N LEU A 47 -7.08 21.21 -7.35
CA LEU A 47 -8.08 22.20 -7.00
C LEU A 47 -7.69 22.90 -5.68
N PRO A 48 -7.80 24.24 -5.57
CA PRO A 48 -7.41 24.97 -4.36
C PRO A 48 -8.04 24.41 -3.07
N VAL A 49 -9.31 24.04 -3.16
CA VAL A 49 -10.11 23.40 -2.10
C VAL A 49 -9.55 22.04 -1.64
N ASN A 50 -8.77 21.33 -2.47
CA ASN A 50 -8.22 20.02 -2.13
C ASN A 50 -6.76 20.06 -1.66
N LYS A 51 -6.08 21.22 -1.75
CA LYS A 51 -4.64 21.32 -1.43
C LYS A 51 -4.30 20.85 -0.02
N PHE A 52 -5.12 21.21 0.97
CA PHE A 52 -4.91 20.82 2.37
C PHE A 52 -5.18 19.33 2.64
N LYS A 53 -5.84 18.62 1.72
CA LYS A 53 -6.10 17.17 1.83
C LYS A 53 -4.91 16.32 1.40
N ASN A 54 -3.83 16.93 0.91
CA ASN A 54 -2.62 16.25 0.43
C ASN A 54 -1.48 16.37 1.45
N ARG A 55 -1.01 15.25 2.00
CA ARG A 55 0.13 15.24 2.93
C ARG A 55 1.41 15.72 2.25
N LEU A 56 1.61 15.36 0.97
CA LEU A 56 2.71 15.84 0.14
C LEU A 56 2.17 16.39 -1.18
N VAL A 57 2.50 17.65 -1.49
CA VAL A 57 2.03 18.35 -2.69
C VAL A 57 2.50 17.73 -4.02
N ASN A 58 3.58 16.95 -3.99
CA ASN A 58 4.16 16.31 -5.17
C ASN A 58 3.74 14.84 -5.34
N ILE A 59 2.91 14.30 -4.43
CA ILE A 59 2.38 12.93 -4.52
C ILE A 59 0.86 13.00 -4.60
N LEU A 60 0.36 13.04 -5.83
CA LEU A 60 -1.06 13.19 -6.14
C LEU A 60 -1.57 11.95 -6.90
N PRO A 61 -2.83 11.55 -6.72
CA PRO A 61 -3.41 10.44 -7.48
C PRO A 61 -3.66 10.85 -8.93
N PHE A 62 -3.46 9.94 -9.88
CA PHE A 62 -3.90 10.20 -11.26
C PHE A 62 -5.43 10.25 -11.33
N GLU A 63 -5.97 11.14 -12.16
CA GLU A 63 -7.42 11.32 -12.34
C GLU A 63 -8.08 10.02 -12.82
N SER A 64 -7.42 9.26 -13.70
CA SER A 64 -7.93 8.01 -14.29
C SER A 64 -8.12 6.86 -13.30
N THR A 65 -7.45 6.92 -12.15
CA THR A 65 -7.39 5.83 -11.16
C THR A 65 -7.64 6.31 -9.75
N ARG A 66 -8.00 7.59 -9.55
CA ARG A 66 -8.31 8.12 -8.22
C ARG A 66 -9.52 7.40 -7.64
N VAL A 67 -9.53 7.28 -6.31
CA VAL A 67 -10.74 6.87 -5.60
C VAL A 67 -11.62 8.11 -5.45
N ALA A 68 -12.77 8.13 -6.11
CA ALA A 68 -13.76 9.18 -5.98
C ALA A 68 -14.76 8.83 -4.88
N LEU A 69 -15.09 9.81 -4.04
CA LEU A 69 -16.15 9.70 -3.05
C LEU A 69 -17.45 10.28 -3.60
N GLN A 70 -18.59 9.87 -3.06
CA GLN A 70 -19.87 10.48 -3.40
C GLN A 70 -19.86 11.97 -3.00
N PRO A 71 -20.17 12.90 -3.91
CA PRO A 71 -20.20 14.32 -3.57
C PRO A 71 -21.23 14.63 -2.48
N ILE A 72 -20.84 15.48 -1.53
CA ILE A 72 -21.74 16.01 -0.50
C ILE A 72 -22.28 17.35 -1.00
N ARG A 73 -23.60 17.49 -1.03
CA ARG A 73 -24.27 18.70 -1.53
C ARG A 73 -23.79 19.94 -0.76
N GLY A 74 -23.30 20.94 -1.50
CA GLY A 74 -22.84 22.22 -0.95
C GLY A 74 -21.42 22.18 -0.36
N VAL A 75 -20.69 21.07 -0.51
CA VAL A 75 -19.30 20.95 -0.07
C VAL A 75 -18.41 20.67 -1.27
N ASP A 76 -17.75 21.70 -1.76
CA ASP A 76 -16.79 21.59 -2.87
C ASP A 76 -15.62 20.67 -2.49
N GLY A 77 -15.13 19.86 -3.45
CA GLY A 77 -14.03 18.92 -3.23
C GLY A 77 -14.33 17.78 -2.24
N SER A 78 -15.61 17.59 -1.88
CA SER A 78 -16.04 16.44 -1.06
C SER A 78 -15.95 15.10 -1.79
N ASP A 79 -15.77 15.07 -3.11
CA ASP A 79 -15.52 13.84 -3.86
C ASP A 79 -14.04 13.40 -3.85
N TYR A 80 -13.16 14.19 -3.24
CA TYR A 80 -11.72 14.01 -3.30
C TYR A 80 -11.13 13.41 -2.03
N ILE A 81 -10.32 12.37 -2.22
CA ILE A 81 -9.34 11.86 -1.27
C ILE A 81 -8.06 11.49 -2.03
N ASN A 82 -6.88 11.65 -1.40
CA ASN A 82 -5.60 11.27 -2.02
C ASN A 82 -5.41 9.75 -1.97
N ALA A 83 -6.08 9.05 -2.88
CA ALA A 83 -6.05 7.60 -2.99
C ALA A 83 -6.16 7.17 -4.46
N SER A 84 -5.58 6.02 -4.78
CA SER A 84 -5.63 5.45 -6.14
C SER A 84 -5.98 3.97 -6.07
N PHE A 85 -6.88 3.53 -6.94
CA PHE A 85 -7.08 2.11 -7.21
C PHE A 85 -5.86 1.53 -7.90
N ILE A 86 -5.48 0.33 -7.47
CA ILE A 86 -4.34 -0.42 -7.98
C ILE A 86 -4.80 -1.85 -8.29
N ASP A 87 -4.38 -2.37 -9.43
CA ASP A 87 -4.70 -3.73 -9.83
C ASP A 87 -3.84 -4.72 -9.05
N GLY A 88 -4.41 -5.89 -8.75
CA GLY A 88 -3.67 -7.02 -8.21
C GLY A 88 -3.32 -8.03 -9.28
N TYR A 89 -2.82 -9.19 -8.86
CA TYR A 89 -2.48 -10.28 -9.78
C TYR A 89 -3.74 -10.87 -10.45
N LYS A 90 -4.75 -11.23 -9.65
CA LYS A 90 -5.99 -11.88 -10.13
C LYS A 90 -7.11 -10.90 -10.48
N TYR A 91 -7.18 -9.76 -9.77
CA TYR A 91 -8.35 -8.88 -9.81
C TYR A 91 -7.93 -7.43 -10.08
N ARG A 92 -8.71 -6.73 -10.89
CA ARG A 92 -8.61 -5.27 -11.01
C ARG A 92 -9.06 -4.60 -9.72
N GLN A 93 -8.51 -3.42 -9.44
CA GLN A 93 -8.83 -2.63 -8.25
C GLN A 93 -8.75 -3.45 -6.96
N ALA A 94 -7.78 -4.39 -6.87
CA ALA A 94 -7.61 -5.25 -5.70
C ALA A 94 -7.10 -4.48 -4.47
N TYR A 95 -6.50 -3.30 -4.68
CA TYR A 95 -5.96 -2.45 -3.64
C TYR A 95 -6.39 -0.99 -3.83
N VAL A 96 -6.39 -0.27 -2.72
CA VAL A 96 -6.39 1.20 -2.68
C VAL A 96 -5.07 1.65 -2.07
N ALA A 97 -4.23 2.34 -2.83
CA ALA A 97 -3.00 2.96 -2.32
C ALA A 97 -3.28 4.42 -1.91
N THR A 98 -3.08 4.74 -0.64
CA THR A 98 -3.38 6.08 -0.09
C THR A 98 -2.33 6.56 0.91
N GLN A 99 -2.33 7.86 1.21
CA GLN A 99 -1.46 8.46 2.21
C GLN A 99 -1.88 8.09 3.64
N GLY A 100 -0.96 8.20 4.59
CA GLY A 100 -1.32 8.17 6.01
C GLY A 100 -2.23 9.36 6.32
N CYS A 101 -3.37 9.09 6.95
CA CYS A 101 -4.43 10.06 7.17
C CYS A 101 -3.90 11.35 7.79
N LEU A 102 -4.48 12.47 7.38
CA LEU A 102 -4.39 13.75 8.08
C LEU A 102 -5.58 13.85 9.05
N ALA A 103 -5.51 14.78 10.00
CA ALA A 103 -6.66 15.06 10.86
C ALA A 103 -7.87 15.48 9.99
N GLU A 104 -7.61 16.34 9.00
CA GLU A 104 -8.60 16.92 8.07
C GLU A 104 -9.19 15.89 7.10
N THR A 105 -8.54 14.75 6.88
CA THR A 105 -9.02 13.71 5.93
C THR A 105 -9.44 12.43 6.62
N THR A 106 -9.53 12.42 7.96
CA THR A 106 -9.92 11.21 8.72
C THR A 106 -11.36 10.80 8.43
N GLU A 107 -12.29 11.75 8.29
CA GLU A 107 -13.69 11.44 7.93
C GLU A 107 -13.81 10.94 6.48
N ASP A 108 -13.13 11.60 5.54
CA ASP A 108 -13.06 11.18 4.14
C ASP A 108 -12.49 9.75 4.01
N PHE A 109 -11.53 9.37 4.87
CA PHE A 109 -10.95 8.03 4.88
C PHE A 109 -11.97 6.95 5.29
N TRP A 110 -12.71 7.13 6.39
CA TRP A 110 -13.74 6.17 6.78
C TRP A 110 -14.86 6.07 5.75
N ARG A 111 -15.23 7.19 5.14
CA ARG A 111 -16.18 7.22 4.03
C ARG A 111 -15.69 6.46 2.81
N MET A 112 -14.42 6.61 2.45
CA MET A 112 -13.78 5.85 1.37
C MET A 112 -13.88 4.35 1.63
N LEU A 113 -13.55 3.90 2.84
CA LEU A 113 -13.64 2.49 3.21
C LEU A 113 -15.06 1.94 3.06
N TRP A 114 -16.05 2.71 3.50
CA TRP A 114 -17.45 2.32 3.42
C TRP A 114 -17.98 2.28 1.98
N GLU A 115 -17.80 3.37 1.22
CA GLU A 115 -18.32 3.50 -0.14
C GLU A 115 -17.71 2.48 -1.10
N HIS A 116 -16.45 2.09 -0.88
CA HIS A 116 -15.72 1.15 -1.74
C HIS A 116 -15.59 -0.25 -1.14
N ASN A 117 -16.37 -0.56 -0.10
CA ASN A 117 -16.41 -1.87 0.56
C ASN A 117 -15.04 -2.40 1.03
N SER A 118 -14.12 -1.52 1.41
CA SER A 118 -12.78 -1.88 1.89
C SER A 118 -12.81 -2.18 3.38
N THR A 119 -12.78 -3.46 3.75
CA THR A 119 -12.83 -3.92 5.15
C THR A 119 -11.48 -4.34 5.71
N ILE A 120 -10.41 -4.29 4.92
CA ILE A 120 -9.04 -4.57 5.35
C ILE A 120 -8.16 -3.35 5.08
N ILE A 121 -7.50 -2.88 6.13
CA ILE A 121 -6.56 -1.77 6.11
C ILE A 121 -5.16 -2.31 6.43
N VAL A 122 -4.16 -1.88 5.68
CA VAL A 122 -2.75 -2.16 5.92
C VAL A 122 -2.03 -0.83 6.18
N MET A 123 -1.50 -0.67 7.37
CA MET A 123 -0.73 0.49 7.83
C MET A 123 0.74 0.13 7.93
N LEU A 124 1.59 0.83 7.18
CA LEU A 124 3.02 0.50 7.04
C LEU A 124 3.95 1.52 7.72
N THR A 125 3.45 2.28 8.68
CA THR A 125 4.24 3.23 9.47
C THR A 125 3.81 3.23 10.93
N LYS A 126 4.69 3.72 11.80
CA LYS A 126 4.24 4.25 13.10
C LYS A 126 3.47 5.56 12.88
N LEU A 127 2.81 6.07 13.92
CA LEU A 127 2.18 7.40 13.87
C LEU A 127 3.23 8.50 13.67
N ARG A 128 4.39 8.37 14.35
CA ARG A 128 5.54 9.26 14.24
C ARG A 128 6.81 8.44 14.04
N GLU A 129 7.71 8.91 13.19
CA GLU A 129 9.03 8.33 12.93
C GLU A 129 10.02 9.49 12.75
N MET A 130 11.23 9.37 13.29
CA MET A 130 12.26 10.43 13.26
C MET A 130 11.71 11.80 13.72
N GLY A 131 10.85 11.80 14.75
CA GLY A 131 10.21 12.99 15.31
C GLY A 131 9.12 13.65 14.44
N ARG A 132 8.84 13.12 13.24
CA ARG A 132 7.84 13.66 12.31
C ARG A 132 6.60 12.78 12.27
N GLU A 133 5.44 13.42 12.19
CA GLU A 133 4.19 12.69 11.96
C GLU A 133 4.19 12.04 10.57
N LYS A 134 3.85 10.75 10.53
CA LYS A 134 3.66 9.96 9.31
C LYS A 134 2.19 9.70 9.03
N CYS A 135 1.38 9.56 10.08
CA CYS A 135 -0.05 9.30 10.02
C CYS A 135 -0.72 9.86 11.28
N HIS A 136 -1.84 10.58 11.12
CA HIS A 136 -2.75 10.91 12.21
C HIS A 136 -3.42 9.62 12.70
N GLN A 137 -3.72 9.53 14.00
CA GLN A 137 -4.47 8.40 14.54
C GLN A 137 -5.95 8.54 14.13
N TYR A 138 -6.33 7.90 13.03
CA TYR A 138 -7.67 7.96 12.47
C TYR A 138 -8.65 6.96 13.11
N TRP A 139 -8.24 6.22 14.14
CA TRP A 139 -9.05 5.19 14.79
C TRP A 139 -9.21 5.44 16.30
N PRO A 140 -10.33 5.01 16.90
CA PRO A 140 -10.52 5.02 18.35
C PRO A 140 -9.74 3.90 19.03
N SER A 141 -9.23 4.17 20.24
CA SER A 141 -8.56 3.15 21.07
C SER A 141 -9.48 2.56 22.14
N GLU A 142 -10.06 3.40 23.01
CA GLU A 142 -10.80 2.93 24.19
C GLU A 142 -12.32 3.01 24.06
N ARG A 143 -12.81 4.03 23.36
CA ARG A 143 -14.24 4.33 23.26
C ARG A 143 -14.63 4.57 21.82
N SER A 144 -15.88 4.28 21.50
CA SER A 144 -16.46 4.57 20.20
C SER A 144 -16.22 6.01 19.79
N ALA A 145 -15.86 6.23 18.53
CA ALA A 145 -15.73 7.54 17.93
C ALA A 145 -16.65 7.67 16.72
N ARG A 146 -17.18 8.87 16.50
CA ARG A 146 -18.01 9.18 15.34
C ARG A 146 -17.20 10.00 14.33
N TYR A 147 -17.14 9.52 13.10
CA TYR A 147 -16.54 10.20 11.96
C TYR A 147 -17.64 10.44 10.92
N GLN A 148 -18.17 11.66 10.87
CA GLN A 148 -19.34 12.00 10.07
C GLN A 148 -20.54 11.07 10.32
N TYR A 149 -20.88 10.20 9.35
CA TYR A 149 -22.00 9.26 9.43
C TYR A 149 -21.65 7.95 10.14
N PHE A 150 -20.36 7.66 10.33
CA PHE A 150 -19.89 6.36 10.78
C PHE A 150 -19.53 6.38 12.26
N VAL A 151 -20.12 5.47 13.03
CA VAL A 151 -19.70 5.15 14.39
C VAL A 151 -18.71 3.99 14.32
N VAL A 152 -17.51 4.19 14.82
CA VAL A 152 -16.43 3.21 14.83
C VAL A 152 -16.23 2.76 16.28
N ASP A 153 -16.55 1.50 16.55
CA ASP A 153 -16.40 0.86 17.84
C ASP A 153 -15.12 0.00 17.83
N PRO A 154 -14.14 0.24 18.72
CA PRO A 154 -12.99 -0.65 18.87
C PRO A 154 -13.45 -1.97 19.50
N MET A 155 -13.14 -3.10 18.86
CA MET A 155 -13.61 -4.42 19.30
C MET A 155 -12.50 -5.26 19.91
N ALA A 156 -11.35 -5.33 19.26
CA ALA A 156 -10.20 -6.08 19.75
C ALA A 156 -8.90 -5.50 19.21
N GLU A 157 -7.83 -5.67 19.98
CA GLU A 157 -6.46 -5.39 19.56
C GLU A 157 -5.57 -6.60 19.91
N TYR A 158 -4.85 -7.11 18.92
CA TYR A 158 -3.93 -8.24 19.05
C TYR A 158 -2.53 -7.78 18.71
N ASN A 159 -1.62 -7.89 19.68
CA ASN A 159 -0.21 -7.54 19.53
C ASN A 159 0.57 -8.78 19.09
N MET A 160 0.98 -8.81 17.83
CA MET A 160 1.83 -9.86 17.26
C MET A 160 3.29 -9.37 17.24
N PRO A 161 4.29 -10.26 17.07
CA PRO A 161 5.69 -9.87 17.16
C PRO A 161 6.10 -8.71 16.23
N GLN A 162 5.54 -8.63 15.02
CA GLN A 162 5.94 -7.66 13.99
C GLN A 162 4.78 -6.81 13.45
N TYR A 163 3.57 -7.03 13.96
CA TYR A 163 2.40 -6.24 13.58
C TYR A 163 1.35 -6.20 14.69
N ILE A 164 0.44 -5.25 14.57
CA ILE A 164 -0.74 -5.14 15.44
C ILE A 164 -1.96 -5.33 14.56
N LEU A 165 -2.89 -6.20 14.98
CA LEU A 165 -4.19 -6.35 14.37
C LEU A 165 -5.24 -5.66 15.24
N ARG A 166 -5.97 -4.69 14.68
CA ARG A 166 -7.13 -4.07 15.30
C ARG A 166 -8.39 -4.44 14.57
N GLU A 167 -9.44 -4.79 15.31
CA GLU A 167 -10.77 -5.03 14.77
C GLU A 167 -11.72 -3.91 15.23
N PHE A 168 -12.47 -3.39 14.27
CA PHE A 168 -13.47 -2.35 14.49
C PHE A 168 -14.83 -2.83 13.98
N LYS A 169 -15.89 -2.50 14.71
CA LYS A 169 -17.24 -2.51 14.15
C LYS A 169 -17.56 -1.10 13.68
N VAL A 170 -17.88 -0.95 12.40
CA VAL A 170 -18.25 0.32 11.80
C VAL A 170 -19.73 0.29 11.47
N THR A 171 -20.49 1.23 12.01
CA THR A 171 -21.94 1.34 11.83
C THR A 171 -22.27 2.65 11.13
N ASP A 172 -23.00 2.58 10.02
CA ASP A 172 -23.55 3.76 9.36
C ASP A 172 -24.79 4.22 10.13
N ALA A 173 -24.70 5.38 10.78
CA ALA A 173 -25.76 5.91 11.63
C ALA A 173 -27.00 6.37 10.84
N ARG A 174 -26.94 6.40 9.51
CA ARG A 174 -28.07 6.79 8.64
C ARG A 174 -29.10 5.66 8.48
N ASP A 175 -28.62 4.41 8.40
CA ASP A 175 -29.46 3.24 8.12
C ASP A 175 -29.24 2.07 9.11
N GLY A 176 -28.25 2.16 10.00
CA GLY A 176 -27.95 1.16 11.01
C GLY A 176 -27.14 -0.04 10.49
N GLN A 177 -26.75 -0.07 9.21
CA GLN A 177 -25.92 -1.15 8.68
C GLN A 177 -24.54 -1.14 9.35
N SER A 178 -23.96 -2.32 9.55
CA SER A 178 -22.64 -2.43 10.16
C SER A 178 -21.72 -3.43 9.45
N ARG A 179 -20.41 -3.19 9.53
CA ARG A 179 -19.34 -4.03 8.97
C ARG A 179 -18.20 -4.17 9.96
N THR A 180 -17.51 -5.30 9.92
CA THR A 180 -16.24 -5.46 10.63
C THR A 180 -15.10 -4.98 9.73
N ILE A 181 -14.29 -4.04 10.20
CA ILE A 181 -13.09 -3.55 9.52
C ILE A 181 -11.87 -3.95 10.33
N ARG A 182 -10.87 -4.53 9.65
CA ARG A 182 -9.62 -5.00 10.26
C ARG A 182 -8.45 -4.15 9.80
N GLN A 183 -7.67 -3.65 10.74
CA GLN A 183 -6.44 -2.90 10.46
C GLN A 183 -5.23 -3.70 10.89
N PHE A 184 -4.34 -3.95 9.94
CA PHE A 184 -3.04 -4.56 10.13
C PHE A 184 -1.97 -3.47 10.11
N GLN A 185 -1.33 -3.20 11.24
CA GLN A 185 -0.22 -2.26 11.34
C GLN A 185 1.10 -3.01 11.45
N PHE A 186 1.92 -2.98 10.40
CA PHE A 186 3.28 -3.52 10.48
C PHE A 186 4.17 -2.57 11.29
N THR A 187 4.80 -3.08 12.35
CA THR A 187 5.53 -2.28 13.34
C THR A 187 7.05 -2.40 13.22
N ASP A 188 7.54 -3.37 12.46
CA ASP A 188 8.96 -3.73 12.38
C ASP A 188 9.69 -3.14 11.14
N TRP A 189 9.07 -2.17 10.45
CA TRP A 189 9.76 -1.44 9.39
C TRP A 189 10.70 -0.38 9.99
N PRO A 190 12.01 -0.37 9.67
CA PRO A 190 12.95 0.56 10.27
C PRO A 190 12.70 2.01 9.86
N GLU A 191 12.92 2.95 10.77
CA GLU A 191 12.69 4.39 10.50
C GLU A 191 13.60 4.95 9.40
N GLN A 192 14.74 4.29 9.16
CA GLN A 192 15.67 4.56 8.05
C GLN A 192 15.90 3.29 7.23
N GLY A 193 15.90 3.43 5.90
CA GLY A 193 16.14 2.32 4.98
C GLY A 193 14.99 1.31 4.91
N VAL A 194 15.36 0.04 4.83
CA VAL A 194 14.48 -1.11 4.59
C VAL A 194 14.80 -2.24 5.58
N PRO A 195 13.86 -3.18 5.83
CA PRO A 195 14.15 -4.35 6.65
C PRO A 195 15.37 -5.14 6.14
N LYS A 196 16.14 -5.73 7.07
CA LYS A 196 17.36 -6.49 6.73
C LYS A 196 17.04 -7.85 6.09
N SER A 197 15.97 -8.49 6.55
CA SER A 197 15.34 -9.69 5.96
C SER A 197 13.90 -9.36 5.62
N GLY A 198 13.36 -10.02 4.60
CA GLY A 198 11.97 -9.98 4.17
C GLY A 198 11.06 -10.95 4.91
N ASP A 199 11.57 -11.90 5.69
CA ASP A 199 10.78 -13.00 6.31
C ASP A 199 9.52 -12.48 7.03
N GLY A 200 9.70 -11.51 7.91
CA GLY A 200 8.60 -10.91 8.68
C GLY A 200 7.59 -10.16 7.82
N PHE A 201 8.07 -9.52 6.75
CA PHE A 201 7.20 -8.79 5.84
C PHE A 201 6.44 -9.73 4.89
N ILE A 202 7.05 -10.86 4.51
CA ILE A 202 6.43 -11.93 3.74
C ILE A 202 5.33 -12.61 4.56
N ASP A 203 5.60 -12.98 5.82
CA ASP A 203 4.57 -13.52 6.71
C ASP A 203 3.42 -12.52 6.88
N PHE A 204 3.73 -11.24 7.14
CA PHE A 204 2.73 -10.19 7.25
C PHE A 204 1.82 -10.09 6.00
N ILE A 205 2.39 -10.10 4.80
CA ILE A 205 1.62 -10.16 3.53
C ILE A 205 0.73 -11.40 3.52
N GLY A 206 1.27 -12.56 3.90
CA GLY A 206 0.53 -13.82 4.00
C GLY A 206 -0.66 -13.73 4.95
N GLN A 207 -0.49 -13.17 6.15
CA GLN A 207 -1.57 -13.02 7.14
C GLN A 207 -2.69 -12.10 6.65
N VAL A 208 -2.34 -10.99 5.98
CA VAL A 208 -3.34 -10.06 5.42
C VAL A 208 -4.19 -10.76 4.35
N HIS A 209 -3.56 -11.43 3.38
CA HIS A 209 -4.29 -12.10 2.29
C HIS A 209 -5.05 -13.34 2.78
N LYS A 210 -4.47 -14.12 3.69
CA LYS A 210 -5.17 -15.23 4.35
C LYS A 210 -6.43 -14.75 5.07
N THR A 211 -6.36 -13.63 5.78
CA THR A 211 -7.52 -13.03 6.45
C THR A 211 -8.58 -12.58 5.44
N LYS A 212 -8.17 -11.97 4.32
CA LYS A 212 -9.08 -11.59 3.23
C LYS A 212 -9.86 -12.79 2.69
N GLU A 213 -9.15 -13.88 2.39
CA GLU A 213 -9.75 -15.11 1.86
C GLU A 213 -10.63 -15.82 2.90
N GLN A 214 -10.15 -15.98 4.12
CA GLN A 214 -10.86 -16.69 5.20
C GLN A 214 -12.21 -16.05 5.53
N PHE A 215 -12.29 -14.71 5.50
CA PHE A 215 -13.54 -13.98 5.76
C PHE A 215 -14.31 -13.62 4.48
N GLY A 216 -13.92 -14.15 3.31
CA GLY A 216 -14.62 -13.94 2.04
C GLY A 216 -14.75 -12.47 1.63
N GLN A 217 -13.77 -11.63 1.96
CA GLN A 217 -13.84 -10.19 1.72
C GLN A 217 -13.55 -9.88 0.24
N VAL A 218 -14.55 -9.33 -0.45
CA VAL A 218 -14.47 -9.05 -1.90
C VAL A 218 -13.90 -7.67 -2.24
N GLY A 219 -13.97 -6.71 -1.31
CA GLY A 219 -13.50 -5.35 -1.54
C GLY A 219 -11.97 -5.20 -1.61
N PRO A 220 -11.46 -4.03 -2.01
CA PRO A 220 -10.04 -3.77 -2.08
C PRO A 220 -9.39 -3.80 -0.69
N ILE A 221 -8.10 -4.11 -0.64
CA ILE A 221 -7.27 -3.88 0.55
C ILE A 221 -6.78 -2.42 0.50
N THR A 222 -7.11 -1.62 1.50
CA THR A 222 -6.60 -0.24 1.60
C THR A 222 -5.22 -0.27 2.25
N VAL A 223 -4.20 0.14 1.51
CA VAL A 223 -2.79 0.14 1.95
C VAL A 223 -2.28 1.57 2.04
N HIS A 224 -1.72 1.94 3.19
CA HIS A 224 -1.13 3.26 3.39
C HIS A 224 0.20 3.21 4.14
N CYS A 225 0.98 4.27 3.93
CA CYS A 225 2.20 4.54 4.66
C CYS A 225 2.25 6.03 5.02
N SER A 226 3.31 6.76 4.67
CA SER A 226 3.31 8.21 4.77
C SER A 226 2.61 8.84 3.57
N ALA A 227 3.19 8.74 2.36
CA ALA A 227 2.61 9.31 1.14
C ALA A 227 1.85 8.28 0.27
N GLY A 228 1.82 7.01 0.69
CA GLY A 228 1.13 5.95 -0.04
C GLY A 228 1.83 5.49 -1.31
N VAL A 229 3.17 5.58 -1.39
CA VAL A 229 3.93 5.23 -2.60
C VAL A 229 5.17 4.36 -2.33
N GLY A 230 5.94 4.64 -1.27
CA GLY A 230 7.16 3.89 -0.92
C GLY A 230 6.86 2.49 -0.37
N ARG A 231 6.70 2.39 0.96
CA ARG A 231 6.35 1.11 1.65
C ARG A 231 5.08 0.47 1.10
N THR A 232 4.07 1.29 0.78
CA THR A 232 2.84 0.86 0.08
C THR A 232 3.14 0.20 -1.26
N GLY A 233 4.05 0.78 -2.05
CA GLY A 233 4.49 0.18 -3.31
C GLY A 233 5.20 -1.15 -3.10
N VAL A 234 6.04 -1.27 -2.07
CA VAL A 234 6.71 -2.54 -1.72
C VAL A 234 5.68 -3.61 -1.34
N PHE A 235 4.73 -3.30 -0.46
CA PHE A 235 3.67 -4.23 -0.06
C PHE A 235 2.88 -4.77 -1.25
N ILE A 236 2.42 -3.87 -2.14
CA ILE A 236 1.61 -4.26 -3.29
C ILE A 236 2.47 -5.01 -4.32
N THR A 237 3.71 -4.57 -4.57
CA THR A 237 4.63 -5.24 -5.49
C THR A 237 4.88 -6.67 -5.04
N LEU A 238 5.23 -6.88 -3.77
CA LEU A 238 5.46 -8.22 -3.24
C LEU A 238 4.18 -9.05 -3.21
N SER A 239 3.03 -8.47 -2.85
CA SER A 239 1.75 -9.19 -2.92
C SER A 239 1.49 -9.78 -4.31
N ILE A 240 1.77 -9.03 -5.38
CA ILE A 240 1.60 -9.48 -6.76
C ILE A 240 2.70 -10.47 -7.16
N VAL A 241 3.97 -10.13 -6.90
CA VAL A 241 5.13 -10.92 -7.34
C VAL A 241 5.17 -12.28 -6.66
N LEU A 242 4.93 -12.36 -5.35
CA LEU A 242 5.00 -13.62 -4.61
C LEU A 242 3.88 -14.57 -5.03
N GLU A 243 2.66 -14.04 -5.23
CA GLU A 243 1.54 -14.84 -5.75
C GLU A 243 1.82 -15.34 -7.17
N ARG A 244 2.26 -14.45 -8.07
CA ARG A 244 2.61 -14.83 -9.44
C ARG A 244 3.75 -15.84 -9.49
N MET A 245 4.78 -15.67 -8.67
CA MET A 245 5.90 -16.60 -8.58
C MET A 245 5.42 -18.00 -8.17
N ARG A 246 4.48 -18.09 -7.22
CA ARG A 246 3.89 -19.35 -6.76
C ARG A 246 3.10 -20.08 -7.86
N TYR A 247 2.36 -19.36 -8.70
CA TYR A 247 1.51 -19.98 -9.74
C TYR A 247 2.19 -20.16 -11.10
N GLU A 248 3.08 -19.24 -11.49
CA GLU A 248 3.70 -19.23 -12.83
C GLU A 248 5.20 -19.58 -12.82
N GLY A 249 5.85 -19.63 -11.64
CA GLY A 249 7.27 -19.92 -11.54
C GLY A 249 8.17 -18.85 -12.17
N VAL A 250 7.67 -17.61 -12.31
CA VAL A 250 8.40 -16.47 -12.89
C VAL A 250 8.29 -15.22 -12.02
N VAL A 251 9.32 -14.38 -12.10
CA VAL A 251 9.41 -13.09 -11.40
C VAL A 251 9.68 -11.99 -12.43
N ASP A 252 8.86 -10.94 -12.42
CA ASP A 252 9.09 -9.75 -13.22
C ASP A 252 8.88 -8.49 -12.36
N MET A 253 9.93 -8.11 -11.64
CA MET A 253 9.89 -6.99 -10.70
C MET A 253 9.71 -5.66 -11.44
N PHE A 254 10.48 -5.46 -12.51
CA PHE A 254 10.46 -4.23 -13.29
C PHE A 254 9.09 -3.95 -13.89
N GLN A 255 8.49 -4.93 -14.58
CA GLN A 255 7.16 -4.72 -15.17
C GLN A 255 6.08 -4.55 -14.11
N THR A 256 6.20 -5.24 -12.96
CA THR A 256 5.25 -5.06 -11.84
C THR A 256 5.30 -3.61 -11.35
N VAL A 257 6.46 -3.09 -10.98
CA VAL A 257 6.59 -1.71 -10.48
C VAL A 257 6.21 -0.69 -11.56
N LYS A 258 6.60 -0.92 -12.82
CA LYS A 258 6.21 -0.07 -13.95
C LYS A 258 4.69 0.00 -14.10
N MET A 259 4.00 -1.13 -14.00
CA MET A 259 2.54 -1.22 -14.06
C MET A 259 1.89 -0.47 -12.90
N LEU A 260 2.35 -0.66 -11.65
CA LEU A 260 1.87 0.13 -10.50
C LEU A 260 2.04 1.64 -10.72
N ARG A 261 3.18 2.06 -11.30
CA ARG A 261 3.48 3.46 -11.61
C ARG A 261 2.59 4.07 -12.68
N THR A 262 1.86 3.26 -13.47
CA THR A 262 0.82 3.77 -14.38
C THR A 262 -0.47 4.15 -13.66
N GLN A 263 -0.72 3.57 -12.48
CA GLN A 263 -1.95 3.73 -11.69
C GLN A 263 -1.78 4.70 -10.51
N ARG A 264 -0.59 4.78 -9.91
CA ARG A 264 -0.23 5.82 -8.94
C ARG A 264 1.24 6.20 -9.13
N PRO A 265 1.61 7.49 -9.17
CA PRO A 265 3.00 7.86 -9.42
C PRO A 265 3.93 7.39 -8.30
N ALA A 266 5.20 7.16 -8.65
CA ALA A 266 6.31 6.92 -7.72
C ALA A 266 6.18 5.68 -6.80
N MET A 267 5.32 4.71 -7.16
CA MET A 267 5.25 3.42 -6.46
C MET A 267 6.62 2.75 -6.41
N VAL A 268 7.03 2.31 -5.21
CA VAL A 268 8.41 1.91 -4.84
C VAL A 268 9.34 3.09 -5.07
N GLN A 269 9.60 3.89 -4.03
CA GLN A 269 10.11 5.25 -4.18
C GLN A 269 11.64 5.33 -4.23
N THR A 270 12.34 4.39 -3.60
CA THR A 270 13.82 4.38 -3.54
C THR A 270 14.40 3.08 -4.10
N GLU A 271 15.67 3.13 -4.50
CA GLU A 271 16.39 1.95 -4.97
C GLU A 271 16.47 0.86 -3.88
N ASP A 272 16.76 1.24 -2.63
CA ASP A 272 16.77 0.29 -1.49
C ASP A 272 15.45 -0.49 -1.35
N GLN A 273 14.31 0.17 -1.60
CA GLN A 273 13.00 -0.48 -1.58
C GLN A 273 12.83 -1.45 -2.75
N TYR A 274 13.34 -1.08 -3.92
CA TYR A 274 13.32 -1.93 -5.12
C TYR A 274 14.21 -3.17 -4.94
N GLN A 275 15.43 -2.98 -4.43
CA GLN A 275 16.35 -4.05 -4.07
C GLN A 275 15.76 -4.95 -2.97
N PHE A 276 15.08 -4.37 -1.98
CA PHE A 276 14.38 -5.14 -0.95
C PHE A 276 13.28 -6.02 -1.55
N CYS A 277 12.55 -5.58 -2.58
CA CYS A 277 11.56 -6.43 -3.24
C CYS A 277 12.22 -7.67 -3.87
N TYR A 278 13.38 -7.51 -4.52
CA TYR A 278 14.14 -8.65 -5.06
C TYR A 278 14.62 -9.61 -3.97
N ARG A 279 15.17 -9.08 -2.87
CA ARG A 279 15.62 -9.88 -1.73
C ARG A 279 14.48 -10.69 -1.11
N ALA A 280 13.35 -10.05 -0.80
CA ALA A 280 12.20 -10.74 -0.24
C ALA A 280 11.61 -11.80 -1.19
N ALA A 281 11.59 -11.52 -2.50
CA ALA A 281 11.20 -12.51 -3.51
C ALA A 281 12.15 -13.73 -3.53
N PHE A 282 13.45 -13.51 -3.35
CA PHE A 282 14.45 -14.58 -3.28
C PHE A 282 14.35 -15.40 -1.98
N GLU A 283 14.16 -14.75 -0.84
CA GLU A 283 13.93 -15.42 0.46
C GLU A 283 12.65 -16.26 0.43
N TYR A 284 11.56 -15.72 -0.15
CA TYR A 284 10.33 -16.47 -0.36
C TYR A 284 10.54 -17.72 -1.23
N LEU A 285 11.34 -17.60 -2.30
CA LEU A 285 11.66 -18.74 -3.15
C LEU A 285 12.34 -19.87 -2.36
N GLY A 286 13.31 -19.53 -1.51
CA GLY A 286 14.01 -20.50 -0.67
C GLY A 286 13.10 -21.21 0.34
N SER A 287 11.97 -20.60 0.71
CA SER A 287 10.99 -21.25 1.58
C SER A 287 10.28 -22.43 0.89
N PHE A 288 10.07 -22.40 -0.44
CA PHE A 288 9.42 -23.51 -1.16
C PHE A 288 10.28 -24.76 -1.18
N ASP A 289 11.59 -24.62 -1.32
CA ASP A 289 12.51 -25.76 -1.36
C ASP A 289 12.50 -26.55 -0.04
N HIS A 290 12.17 -25.89 1.09
CA HIS A 290 12.02 -26.53 2.40
C HIS A 290 10.68 -27.25 2.58
N TYR A 291 9.66 -26.93 1.79
CA TYR A 291 8.35 -27.60 1.81
C TYR A 291 8.18 -28.64 0.69
N ALA A 292 9.12 -28.70 -0.27
CA ALA A 292 9.14 -29.65 -1.38
C ALA A 292 10.04 -30.87 -1.16
N THR A 293 10.73 -30.94 -0.01
CA THR A 293 11.45 -32.12 0.51
C THR A 293 10.67 -32.77 1.65
#